data_AF-A0A7W1DQ26-F1
#
_entry.id   AF-A0A7W1DQ26-F1
#
_cell.length_a   1.000
_cell.length_b   1.000
_cell.length_c   1.000
_cell.angle_alpha   90.00
_cell.angle_beta   90.00
_cell.angle_gamma   90.00
#
_symmetry.space_group_name_H-M   'P 1'
#
loop_
_entity.id
_entity.type
_entity.pdbx_description
1 polymer ?
#
loop_
_entity_poly.entity_id
_entity_poly.type
_entity_poly.pdbx_seq_one_letter_code
_entity_poly.pdbx_strand_id
1 'polypeptide(L)'
;MLVGSGRLFQERGLGSEELSAVEGEFSNQGWTPVFVAVAGVPVGALAVVDEPREAAAESLQMLRAHGIEKIAMLTGDHAAAARAVAASLGIDDVRAELLPADKADAVTQLREKYGTLAMVGDGVNDAPALATADIGIAMGVAGSAAALETADVALMADELPKVAYAIRLSRATARNIRVNIAFSLALKGAFLVMAVLGLATLWMAVAADMGASLIVIANALRLLRE
;
A
#
# COMPACT_ATOMS: atom_id res chain seq x y z
N MET A 1 -3.46 -3.84 -42.36
CA MET A 1 -4.25 -3.47 -41.17
C MET A 1 -3.29 -2.85 -40.18
N LEU A 2 -3.63 -1.70 -39.61
CA LEU A 2 -2.84 -0.96 -38.63
C LEU A 2 -3.66 -0.85 -37.34
N VAL A 3 -3.04 -1.15 -36.21
CA VAL A 3 -3.64 -1.05 -34.87
C VAL A 3 -2.66 -0.32 -33.98
N GLY A 4 -3.09 0.71 -33.26
CA GLY A 4 -2.21 1.44 -32.33
C GLY A 4 -2.82 2.71 -31.75
N SER A 5 -1.98 3.49 -31.05
CA SER A 5 -2.37 4.75 -30.40
C SER A 5 -2.62 5.88 -31.39
N GLY A 6 -3.27 6.96 -30.94
CA GLY A 6 -3.52 8.15 -31.76
C GLY A 6 -2.23 8.75 -32.33
N ARG A 7 -1.13 8.72 -31.55
CA ARG A 7 0.21 9.13 -32.00
C ARG A 7 0.69 8.33 -33.23
N LEU A 8 0.54 7.00 -33.22
CA LEU A 8 0.95 6.17 -34.36
C LEU A 8 0.13 6.50 -35.62
N PHE A 9 -1.15 6.84 -35.45
CA PHE A 9 -2.02 7.25 -36.55
C PHE A 9 -1.64 8.63 -37.11
N GLN A 10 -1.26 9.59 -36.27
CA GLN A 10 -0.71 10.88 -36.71
C GLN A 10 0.60 10.69 -37.50
N GLU A 11 1.54 9.88 -36.99
CA GLU A 11 2.82 9.60 -37.65
C GLU A 11 2.64 8.93 -39.03
N ARG A 12 1.53 8.21 -39.23
CA ARG A 12 1.17 7.57 -40.51
C ARG A 12 0.32 8.45 -41.43
N GLY A 13 0.04 9.71 -41.05
CA GLY A 13 -0.80 10.62 -41.83
C GLY A 13 -2.28 10.24 -41.85
N LEU A 14 -2.72 9.45 -40.87
CA LEU A 14 -4.10 8.96 -40.71
C LEU A 14 -4.86 9.70 -39.61
N GLY A 15 -4.30 10.78 -39.06
CA GLY A 15 -4.97 11.60 -38.06
C GLY A 15 -6.10 12.45 -38.68
N SER A 16 -7.24 12.50 -37.99
CA SER A 16 -8.36 13.41 -38.31
C SER A 16 -8.86 14.09 -37.03
N GLU A 17 -9.56 15.22 -37.17
CA GLU A 17 -10.21 15.88 -36.03
C GLU A 17 -11.21 14.97 -35.31
N GLU A 18 -11.93 14.13 -36.07
CA GLU A 18 -12.85 13.13 -35.52
C GLU A 18 -12.13 12.10 -34.64
N LEU A 19 -10.94 11.65 -35.08
CA LEU A 19 -10.14 10.66 -34.36
C LEU A 19 -9.60 11.25 -33.06
N SER A 20 -9.16 12.52 -33.09
CA SER A 20 -8.75 13.26 -31.89
C SER A 20 -9.91 13.55 -30.94
N ALA A 21 -11.13 13.77 -31.46
CA ALA A 21 -12.32 13.92 -30.63
C ALA A 21 -12.66 12.63 -29.88
N VAL A 22 -12.62 11.48 -30.58
CA VAL A 22 -12.84 10.15 -29.96
C VAL A 22 -11.72 9.83 -28.96
N GLU A 23 -10.47 10.15 -29.29
CA GLU A 23 -9.33 9.99 -28.36
C GLU A 23 -9.55 10.78 -27.07
N GLY A 24 -10.00 12.02 -27.20
CA GLY A 24 -10.32 12.89 -26.06
C GLY A 24 -11.49 12.36 -25.24
N GLU A 25 -12.56 11.89 -25.88
CA GLU A 25 -13.71 11.32 -25.18
C GLU A 25 -13.34 10.07 -24.37
N PHE A 26 -12.64 9.12 -25.00
CA PHE A 26 -12.21 7.90 -24.33
C PHE A 26 -11.20 8.20 -23.22
N SER A 27 -10.21 9.06 -23.48
CA SER A 27 -9.24 9.46 -22.46
C SER A 27 -9.91 10.16 -21.28
N ASN A 28 -10.89 11.04 -21.51
CA ASN A 28 -11.63 11.71 -20.44
C ASN A 28 -12.44 10.73 -19.57
N GLN A 29 -12.87 9.61 -20.14
CA GLN A 29 -13.50 8.51 -19.41
C GLN A 29 -12.49 7.55 -18.77
N GLY A 30 -11.18 7.79 -18.95
CA GLY A 30 -10.10 6.97 -18.44
C GLY A 30 -9.85 5.69 -19.24
N TRP A 31 -10.39 5.61 -20.44
CA TRP A 31 -10.21 4.48 -21.34
C TRP A 31 -8.97 4.69 -22.18
N THR A 32 -8.27 3.60 -22.49
CA THR A 32 -7.13 3.63 -23.40
C THR A 32 -7.63 3.39 -24.83
N PRO A 33 -7.64 4.41 -25.71
CA PRO A 33 -8.11 4.27 -27.08
C PRO A 33 -7.08 3.51 -27.94
N VAL A 34 -7.58 2.56 -28.74
CA VAL A 34 -6.82 1.81 -29.74
C VAL A 34 -7.53 1.98 -31.08
N PHE A 35 -6.86 2.64 -32.01
CA PHE A 35 -7.42 2.91 -33.33
C PHE A 35 -7.09 1.79 -34.31
N VAL A 36 -8.03 1.53 -35.23
CA VAL A 36 -7.90 0.48 -36.24
C VAL A 36 -8.06 1.09 -37.64
N ALA A 37 -7.12 0.79 -38.52
CA ALA A 37 -7.17 1.15 -39.94
C ALA A 37 -6.96 -0.06 -40.85
N VAL A 38 -7.73 -0.12 -41.93
CA VAL A 38 -7.65 -1.16 -42.95
C VAL A 38 -7.33 -0.50 -44.29
N ALA A 39 -6.31 -1.00 -44.98
CA ALA A 39 -5.83 -0.44 -46.25
C ALA A 39 -5.54 1.09 -46.22
N GLY A 40 -5.09 1.62 -45.08
CA GLY A 40 -4.82 3.06 -44.92
C GLY A 40 -6.06 3.92 -44.67
N VAL A 41 -7.22 3.31 -44.39
CA VAL A 41 -8.45 4.01 -44.01
C VAL A 41 -8.75 3.71 -42.54
N PRO A 42 -8.88 4.72 -41.67
CA PRO A 42 -9.41 4.53 -40.31
C PRO A 42 -10.83 3.95 -40.37
N VAL A 43 -11.06 2.83 -39.70
CA VAL A 43 -12.35 2.13 -39.72
C VAL A 43 -13.06 2.13 -38.36
N GLY A 44 -12.35 2.48 -37.28
CA GLY A 44 -12.95 2.60 -35.95
C GLY A 44 -11.92 2.69 -34.82
N ALA A 45 -12.43 2.76 -33.59
CA ALA A 45 -11.67 2.77 -32.35
C ALA A 45 -12.22 1.70 -31.40
N LEU A 46 -11.32 1.09 -30.64
CA LEU A 46 -11.61 0.21 -29.51
C LEU A 46 -11.12 0.92 -28.24
N ALA A 47 -11.80 0.70 -27.13
CA ALA A 47 -11.39 1.19 -25.82
C ALA A 47 -10.97 -0.01 -24.96
N VAL A 48 -9.79 0.08 -24.35
CA VAL A 48 -9.35 -0.86 -23.32
C VAL A 48 -9.44 -0.15 -21.97
N VAL A 49 -10.13 -0.78 -21.02
CA VAL A 49 -10.28 -0.28 -19.65
C VAL A 49 -9.64 -1.28 -18.73
N ASP A 50 -8.74 -0.80 -17.87
CA ASP A 50 -8.25 -1.60 -16.76
C ASP A 50 -9.23 -1.42 -15.59
N GLU A 51 -10.02 -2.45 -15.33
CA GLU A 51 -10.99 -2.41 -14.25
C GLU A 51 -10.28 -2.66 -12.92
N PRO A 52 -10.45 -1.75 -11.93
CA PRO A 52 -9.91 -2.01 -10.61
C PRO A 52 -10.55 -3.28 -10.05
N ARG A 53 -9.75 -4.08 -9.35
CA ARG A 53 -10.22 -5.32 -8.71
C ARG A 53 -11.39 -5.01 -7.78
N GLU A 54 -12.41 -5.87 -7.77
CA GLU A 54 -13.60 -5.69 -6.92
C GLU A 54 -13.24 -5.45 -5.45
N ALA A 55 -12.21 -6.15 -4.95
CA ALA A 55 -11.73 -6.02 -3.58
C ALA A 55 -10.97 -4.72 -3.28
N ALA A 56 -10.61 -3.91 -4.27
CA ALA A 56 -9.83 -2.69 -4.08
C ALA A 56 -10.62 -1.64 -3.28
N ALA A 57 -11.87 -1.38 -3.67
CA ALA A 57 -12.72 -0.42 -2.98
C ALA A 57 -12.95 -0.79 -1.50
N GLU A 58 -13.25 -2.06 -1.24
CA GLU A 58 -13.41 -2.57 0.12
C GLU A 58 -12.10 -2.44 0.93
N SER A 59 -10.97 -2.79 0.33
CA SER A 59 -9.65 -2.69 0.99
C SER A 59 -9.33 -1.25 1.38
N LEU A 60 -9.55 -0.29 0.49
CA LEU A 60 -9.33 1.13 0.77
C LEU A 60 -10.25 1.63 1.89
N GLN A 61 -11.51 1.19 1.93
CA GLN A 61 -12.41 1.51 3.04
C GLN A 61 -11.91 0.92 4.37
N MET A 62 -11.43 -0.33 4.39
CA MET A 62 -10.85 -0.94 5.58
C MET A 62 -9.60 -0.20 6.06
N LEU A 63 -8.73 0.23 5.13
CA LEU A 63 -7.56 1.05 5.46
C LEU A 63 -7.97 2.36 6.13
N ARG A 64 -8.98 3.05 5.59
CA ARG A 64 -9.52 4.28 6.20
C ARG A 64 -10.14 4.01 7.57
N ALA A 65 -10.92 2.94 7.73
CA ALA A 65 -11.50 2.53 9.01
C ALA A 65 -10.42 2.20 10.05
N HIS A 66 -9.25 1.75 9.60
CA HIS A 66 -8.07 1.55 10.42
C HIS A 66 -7.16 2.78 10.48
N GLY A 67 -7.69 3.99 10.26
CA GLY A 67 -7.01 5.25 10.53
C GLY A 67 -5.87 5.59 9.57
N ILE A 68 -5.96 5.14 8.31
CA ILE A 68 -5.16 5.68 7.21
C ILE A 68 -5.92 6.85 6.59
N GLU A 69 -5.40 8.06 6.81
CA GLU A 69 -6.09 9.31 6.41
C GLU A 69 -5.87 9.65 4.93
N LYS A 70 -4.67 9.36 4.41
CA LYS A 70 -4.26 9.72 3.05
C LYS A 70 -3.79 8.51 2.28
N ILE A 71 -4.39 8.33 1.11
CA ILE A 71 -4.08 7.26 0.17
C ILE A 71 -3.67 7.89 -1.15
N ALA A 72 -2.46 7.58 -1.61
CA ALA A 72 -1.92 8.06 -2.88
C ALA A 72 -1.73 6.90 -3.85
N MET A 73 -2.00 7.13 -5.14
CA MET A 73 -1.74 6.18 -6.22
C MET A 73 -0.55 6.67 -7.07
N LEU A 74 0.43 5.79 -7.25
CA LEU A 74 1.61 6.03 -8.08
C LEU A 74 1.56 5.05 -9.27
N THR A 75 1.40 5.55 -10.50
CA THR A 75 1.35 4.71 -11.70
C THR A 75 2.20 5.28 -12.84
N GLY A 76 2.64 4.40 -13.73
CA GLY A 76 3.25 4.75 -15.01
C GLY A 76 2.23 4.99 -16.13
N ASP A 77 0.94 4.69 -15.88
CA ASP A 77 -0.13 4.87 -16.87
C ASP A 77 -0.44 6.34 -17.12
N HIS A 78 -1.20 6.59 -18.19
CA HIS A 78 -1.67 7.92 -18.53
C HIS A 78 -2.52 8.55 -17.43
N ALA A 79 -2.34 9.86 -17.25
CA ALA A 79 -2.99 10.62 -16.21
C ALA A 79 -4.53 10.58 -16.26
N ALA A 80 -5.11 10.37 -17.44
CA ALA A 80 -6.55 10.31 -17.60
C ALA A 80 -7.14 8.99 -17.05
N ALA A 81 -6.53 7.84 -17.42
CA ALA A 81 -6.88 6.53 -16.88
C ALA A 81 -6.67 6.46 -15.36
N ALA A 82 -5.51 6.92 -14.88
CA ALA A 82 -5.19 6.95 -13.47
C ALA A 82 -6.22 7.76 -12.65
N ARG A 83 -6.64 8.93 -13.15
CA ARG A 83 -7.63 9.76 -12.46
C ARG A 83 -9.02 9.13 -12.45
N ALA A 84 -9.42 8.44 -13.52
CA ALA A 84 -10.71 7.74 -13.56
C ALA A 84 -10.77 6.62 -12.52
N VAL A 85 -9.72 5.78 -12.45
CA VAL A 85 -9.61 4.71 -11.44
C VAL A 85 -9.60 5.30 -10.03
N ALA A 86 -8.78 6.30 -9.78
CA ALA A 86 -8.69 6.96 -8.48
C ALA A 86 -10.01 7.59 -8.03
N ALA A 87 -10.76 8.22 -8.95
CA ALA A 87 -12.07 8.79 -8.66
C ALA A 87 -13.09 7.71 -8.28
N SER A 88 -13.07 6.57 -8.99
CA SER A 88 -13.97 5.43 -8.67
C SER A 88 -13.68 4.81 -7.30
N LEU A 89 -12.43 4.87 -6.86
CA LEU A 89 -11.94 4.25 -5.62
C LEU A 89 -11.83 5.23 -4.44
N GLY A 90 -12.04 6.53 -4.66
CA GLY A 90 -11.93 7.55 -3.62
C GLY A 90 -10.49 7.75 -3.10
N ILE A 91 -9.50 7.75 -3.99
CA ILE A 91 -8.08 7.99 -3.69
C ILE A 91 -7.82 9.51 -3.55
N ASP A 92 -7.00 9.92 -2.59
CA ASP A 92 -6.77 11.34 -2.26
C ASP A 92 -5.79 12.05 -3.21
N ASP A 93 -4.76 11.33 -3.66
CA ASP A 93 -3.67 11.87 -4.47
C ASP A 93 -3.29 10.89 -5.58
N VAL A 94 -3.02 11.40 -6.78
CA VAL A 94 -2.72 10.59 -7.96
C VAL A 94 -1.52 11.20 -8.65
N ARG A 95 -0.47 10.39 -8.81
CA ARG A 95 0.71 10.74 -9.61
C ARG A 95 0.86 9.67 -10.68
N ALA A 96 0.68 10.10 -11.92
CA ALA A 96 0.65 9.26 -13.10
C ALA A 96 1.84 9.56 -14.01
N GLU A 97 2.05 8.75 -15.04
CA GLU A 97 3.14 8.89 -16.01
C GLU A 97 4.54 8.87 -15.35
N LEU A 98 4.68 8.17 -14.23
CA LEU A 98 5.92 8.09 -13.46
C LEU A 98 6.83 6.97 -13.97
N LEU A 99 8.13 7.29 -14.10
CA LEU A 99 9.17 6.28 -14.22
C LEU A 99 9.49 5.66 -12.84
N PRO A 100 10.17 4.49 -12.79
CA PRO A 100 10.56 3.88 -11.51
C PRO A 100 11.33 4.81 -10.56
N ALA A 101 12.20 5.68 -11.09
CA ALA A 101 12.91 6.69 -10.31
C ALA A 101 11.96 7.76 -9.75
N ASP A 102 11.04 8.26 -10.57
CA ASP A 102 10.07 9.27 -10.17
C ASP A 102 9.12 8.75 -9.08
N LYS A 103 8.85 7.44 -9.06
CA LYS A 103 8.08 6.81 -7.96
C LYS A 103 8.80 6.94 -6.62
N ALA A 104 10.12 6.73 -6.57
CA ALA A 104 10.90 6.87 -5.34
C ALA A 104 10.95 8.34 -4.85
N ASP A 105 11.10 9.29 -5.78
CA ASP A 105 11.03 10.72 -5.47
C ASP A 105 9.64 11.11 -4.96
N ALA A 106 8.59 10.57 -5.57
CA ALA A 106 7.22 10.79 -5.11
C ALA A 106 6.97 10.25 -3.70
N VAL A 107 7.49 9.06 -3.38
CA VAL A 107 7.45 8.48 -2.03
C VAL A 107 8.16 9.40 -1.04
N THR A 108 9.34 9.91 -1.38
CA THR A 108 10.09 10.85 -0.54
C THR A 108 9.28 12.10 -0.24
N GLN A 109 8.69 12.72 -1.26
CA GLN A 109 7.86 13.93 -1.09
C GLN A 109 6.61 13.68 -0.24
N LEU A 110 5.96 12.52 -0.42
CA LEU A 110 4.78 12.14 0.38
C LEU A 110 5.16 11.89 1.84
N ARG A 111 6.31 11.25 2.08
CA ARG A 111 6.85 11.02 3.42
C ARG A 111 7.20 12.32 4.13
N GLU A 112 7.84 13.27 3.45
CA GLU A 112 8.12 14.60 4.01
C GLU A 112 6.84 15.37 4.35
N LYS A 113 5.79 15.23 3.55
CA LYS A 113 4.53 15.94 3.72
C LYS A 113 3.63 15.36 4.82
N TYR A 114 3.52 14.03 4.88
CA TYR A 114 2.54 13.34 5.73
C TYR A 114 3.18 12.50 6.85
N GLY A 115 4.50 12.39 6.89
CA GLY A 115 5.24 11.59 7.87
C GLY A 115 5.35 10.13 7.46
N THR A 116 5.07 9.22 8.39
CA THR A 116 5.25 7.77 8.18
C THR A 116 4.43 7.25 7.01
N LEU A 117 5.09 6.59 6.06
CA LEU A 117 4.49 6.12 4.82
C LEU A 117 4.73 4.61 4.62
N ALA A 118 3.67 3.91 4.26
CA ALA A 118 3.75 2.53 3.76
C ALA A 118 3.50 2.51 2.26
N MET A 119 4.35 1.83 1.50
CA MET A 119 4.19 1.64 0.06
C MET A 119 3.78 0.19 -0.23
N VAL A 120 2.83 0.02 -1.15
CA VAL A 120 2.38 -1.30 -1.63
C VAL A 120 2.67 -1.39 -3.13
N GLY A 121 3.32 -2.47 -3.58
CA GLY A 121 3.68 -2.65 -5.01
C GLY A 121 3.96 -4.11 -5.39
N ASP A 122 4.03 -4.37 -6.71
CA ASP A 122 4.33 -5.70 -7.30
C ASP A 122 5.85 -5.92 -7.54
N GLY A 123 6.62 -4.84 -7.44
CA GLY A 123 8.00 -4.85 -7.00
C GLY A 123 9.08 -5.07 -8.06
N VAL A 124 8.76 -5.34 -9.34
CA VAL A 124 9.78 -5.21 -10.41
C VAL A 124 10.10 -3.73 -10.64
N ASN A 125 9.05 -2.92 -10.85
CA ASN A 125 9.17 -1.49 -11.13
C ASN A 125 9.16 -0.63 -9.86
N ASP A 126 8.76 -1.23 -8.73
CA ASP A 126 8.50 -0.52 -7.49
C ASP A 126 9.58 -0.73 -6.43
N ALA A 127 10.58 -1.59 -6.66
CA ALA A 127 11.63 -1.89 -5.68
C ALA A 127 12.34 -0.63 -5.11
N PRO A 128 12.78 0.37 -5.92
CA PRO A 128 13.40 1.58 -5.38
C PRO A 128 12.47 2.39 -4.48
N ALA A 129 11.19 2.44 -4.83
CA ALA A 129 10.18 3.17 -4.09
C ALA A 129 9.78 2.42 -2.80
N LEU A 130 9.72 1.09 -2.83
CA LEU A 130 9.53 0.23 -1.65
C LEU A 130 10.66 0.42 -0.63
N ALA A 131 11.92 0.51 -1.11
CA ALA A 131 13.09 0.77 -0.25
C ALA A 131 13.08 2.14 0.42
N THR A 132 12.38 3.11 -0.19
CA THR A 132 12.35 4.51 0.28
C THR A 132 11.23 4.74 1.29
N ALA A 133 10.20 3.89 1.29
CA ALA A 133 9.12 3.93 2.25
C ALA A 133 9.59 3.55 3.66
N ASP A 134 8.86 3.97 4.70
CA ASP A 134 9.13 3.50 6.07
C ASP A 134 8.73 2.03 6.24
N ILE A 135 7.76 1.57 5.44
CA ILE A 135 7.31 0.19 5.37
C ILE A 135 7.05 -0.17 3.90
N GLY A 136 7.88 -1.03 3.34
CA GLY A 136 7.67 -1.61 2.01
C GLY A 136 6.82 -2.88 2.08
N ILE A 137 5.70 -2.91 1.36
CA ILE A 137 4.80 -4.08 1.27
C ILE A 137 4.80 -4.59 -0.18
N ALA A 138 5.42 -5.74 -0.41
CA ALA A 138 5.39 -6.41 -1.71
C ALA A 138 4.17 -7.33 -1.81
N MET A 139 3.46 -7.29 -2.95
CA MET A 139 2.32 -8.19 -3.23
C MET A 139 2.70 -9.29 -4.24
N GLY A 140 2.19 -10.51 -3.97
CA GLY A 140 2.12 -11.61 -4.94
C GLY A 140 3.22 -12.66 -4.85
N VAL A 141 2.89 -13.90 -5.26
CA VAL A 141 3.84 -15.00 -5.50
C VAL A 141 4.82 -14.68 -6.64
N ALA A 142 4.42 -13.74 -7.51
CA ALA A 142 5.18 -13.25 -8.67
C ALA A 142 5.99 -11.97 -8.39
N GLY A 143 6.00 -11.47 -7.14
CA GLY A 143 6.90 -10.40 -6.76
C GLY A 143 8.32 -10.80 -7.10
N SER A 144 9.02 -10.00 -7.91
CA SER A 144 10.38 -10.35 -8.34
C SER A 144 11.28 -10.56 -7.12
N ALA A 145 12.33 -11.38 -7.27
CA ALA A 145 13.27 -11.62 -6.17
C ALA A 145 13.78 -10.31 -5.55
N ALA A 146 13.95 -9.25 -6.36
CA ALA A 146 14.34 -7.92 -5.91
C ALA A 146 13.30 -7.26 -4.99
N ALA A 147 12.00 -7.45 -5.26
CA ALA A 147 10.92 -6.93 -4.43
C ALA A 147 10.85 -7.60 -3.06
N LEU A 148 10.97 -8.92 -3.05
CA LEU A 148 10.93 -9.73 -1.83
C LEU A 148 12.14 -9.49 -0.94
N GLU A 149 13.29 -9.18 -1.54
CA GLU A 149 14.51 -8.82 -0.81
C GLU A 149 14.45 -7.40 -0.22
N THR A 150 13.72 -6.49 -0.87
CA THR A 150 13.67 -5.07 -0.50
C THR A 150 12.51 -4.74 0.45
N ALA A 151 11.41 -5.48 0.39
CA ALA A 151 10.22 -5.21 1.18
C ALA A 151 10.32 -5.74 2.62
N ASP A 152 9.82 -4.95 3.59
CA ASP A 152 9.71 -5.37 4.99
C ASP A 152 8.61 -6.43 5.19
N VAL A 153 7.56 -6.37 4.36
CA VAL A 153 6.42 -7.29 4.43
C VAL A 153 6.14 -7.85 3.03
N ALA A 154 6.12 -9.18 2.92
CA ALA A 154 5.75 -9.88 1.69
C ALA A 154 4.39 -10.55 1.84
N LEU A 155 3.43 -10.15 1.01
CA LEU A 155 2.13 -10.80 0.91
C LEU A 155 2.20 -11.95 -0.09
N MET A 156 2.17 -13.18 0.43
CA MET A 156 2.22 -14.43 -0.36
C MET A 156 1.02 -14.61 -1.30
N ALA A 157 -0.03 -13.80 -1.17
CA ALA A 157 -1.17 -13.79 -2.08
C ALA A 157 -1.38 -12.37 -2.61
N ASP A 158 -1.85 -12.29 -3.85
CA ASP A 158 -2.13 -11.04 -4.54
C ASP A 158 -3.51 -10.49 -4.13
N GLU A 159 -3.67 -10.20 -2.83
CA GLU A 159 -4.92 -9.80 -2.20
C GLU A 159 -4.72 -8.51 -1.37
N LEU A 160 -5.20 -7.38 -1.93
CA LEU A 160 -5.25 -6.07 -1.25
C LEU A 160 -5.88 -6.10 0.16
N PRO A 161 -6.92 -6.91 0.45
CA PRO A 161 -7.48 -7.01 1.81
C PRO A 161 -6.45 -7.45 2.86
N LYS A 162 -5.41 -8.19 2.48
CA LYS A 162 -4.36 -8.65 3.41
C LYS A 162 -3.48 -7.51 3.89
N VAL A 163 -3.35 -6.41 3.12
CA VAL A 163 -2.68 -5.19 3.58
C VAL A 163 -3.44 -4.60 4.77
N ALA A 164 -4.76 -4.45 4.63
CA ALA A 164 -5.60 -3.93 5.71
C ALA A 164 -5.58 -4.84 6.93
N TYR A 165 -5.61 -6.17 6.73
CA TYR A 165 -5.45 -7.15 7.79
C TYR A 165 -4.11 -7.01 8.52
N ALA A 166 -3.00 -6.88 7.80
CA ALA A 166 -1.66 -6.74 8.37
C ALA A 166 -1.56 -5.48 9.25
N ILE A 167 -2.11 -4.35 8.78
CA ILE A 167 -2.14 -3.10 9.56
C ILE A 167 -3.01 -3.26 10.81
N ARG A 168 -4.17 -3.90 10.71
CA ARG A 168 -5.05 -4.19 11.85
C ARG A 168 -4.34 -5.05 12.89
N LEU A 169 -3.71 -6.14 12.46
CA LEU A 169 -2.97 -7.06 13.32
C LEU A 169 -1.79 -6.37 13.99
N SER A 170 -1.04 -5.55 13.26
CA SER A 170 0.07 -4.75 13.80
C SER A 170 -0.41 -3.81 14.92
N ARG A 171 -1.54 -3.11 14.73
CA ARG A 171 -2.12 -2.24 15.76
C ARG A 171 -2.58 -3.01 17.00
N ALA A 172 -3.24 -4.15 16.82
CA ALA A 172 -3.65 -5.00 17.93
C ALA A 172 -2.43 -5.52 18.72
N THR A 173 -1.40 -5.95 18.01
CA THR A 173 -0.13 -6.42 18.59
C THR A 173 0.57 -5.30 19.37
N ALA A 174 0.71 -4.11 18.78
CA ALA A 174 1.33 -2.96 19.44
C ALA A 174 0.57 -2.49 20.69
N ARG A 175 -0.76 -2.62 20.71
CA ARG A 175 -1.58 -2.36 21.91
C ARG A 175 -1.26 -3.37 23.01
N ASN A 176 -1.23 -4.66 22.69
CA ASN A 176 -0.93 -5.72 23.65
C ASN A 176 0.50 -5.62 24.19
N ILE A 177 1.48 -5.27 23.35
CA ILE A 177 2.85 -4.98 23.78
C ILE A 177 2.88 -3.83 24.79
N ARG A 178 2.18 -2.72 24.50
CA ARG A 178 2.11 -1.58 25.43
C ARG A 178 1.50 -1.95 26.79
N VAL A 179 0.44 -2.76 26.80
CA VAL A 179 -0.18 -3.27 28.04
C VAL A 179 0.81 -4.15 28.82
N ASN A 180 1.50 -5.07 28.14
CA ASN A 180 2.48 -5.95 28.77
C ASN A 180 3.66 -5.18 29.37
N ILE A 181 4.19 -4.19 28.64
CA ILE A 181 5.28 -3.32 29.11
C ILE A 181 4.81 -2.50 30.32
N ALA A 182 3.62 -1.89 30.24
CA ALA A 182 3.06 -1.09 31.33
C ALA A 182 2.86 -1.93 32.59
N PHE A 183 2.34 -3.15 32.45
CA PHE A 183 2.17 -4.09 33.57
C PHE A 183 3.52 -4.48 34.19
N SER A 184 4.51 -4.85 33.37
CA SER A 184 5.85 -5.21 33.84
C SER A 184 6.53 -4.05 34.57
N LEU A 185 6.43 -2.84 34.02
CA LEU A 185 7.03 -1.64 34.61
C LEU A 185 6.32 -1.23 35.91
N ALA A 186 4.98 -1.33 35.95
CA ALA A 186 4.20 -1.04 37.16
C ALA A 186 4.56 -1.98 38.30
N LEU A 187 4.70 -3.28 38.02
CA LEU A 187 5.10 -4.26 39.03
C LEU A 187 6.50 -3.97 39.55
N LYS A 188 7.47 -3.74 38.66
CA LYS A 188 8.85 -3.39 39.04
C LYS A 188 8.91 -2.11 39.86
N GLY A 189 8.12 -1.09 39.49
CA GLY A 189 7.98 0.15 40.24
C GLY A 189 7.41 -0.07 41.63
N ALA A 190 6.35 -0.88 41.77
CA ALA A 190 5.75 -1.21 43.06
C ALA A 190 6.76 -1.93 43.98
N PHE A 191 7.53 -2.87 43.44
CA PHE A 191 8.59 -3.56 44.19
C PHE A 191 9.72 -2.63 44.61
N LEU A 192 10.13 -1.70 43.74
CA LEU A 192 11.13 -0.69 44.07
C LEU A 192 10.68 0.16 45.27
N VAL A 193 9.42 0.61 45.28
CA VAL A 193 8.86 1.38 46.40
C VAL A 193 8.83 0.55 47.68
N MET A 194 8.39 -0.71 47.63
CA MET A 194 8.39 -1.59 48.80
C MET A 194 9.80 -1.88 49.33
N ALA A 195 10.80 -2.00 48.44
CA ALA A 195 12.20 -2.18 48.82
C ALA A 195 12.76 -0.94 49.53
N VAL A 196 12.45 0.27 49.03
CA VAL A 196 12.85 1.53 49.68
C VAL A 196 12.21 1.67 51.06
N LEU A 197 10.97 1.19 51.25
CA LEU A 197 10.28 1.17 52.54
C LEU A 197 10.76 0.05 53.48
N GLY A 198 11.70 -0.80 53.05
CA GLY A 198 12.22 -1.91 53.85
C GLY A 198 11.27 -3.10 54.02
N LEU A 199 10.18 -3.15 53.25
CA LEU A 199 9.16 -4.20 53.31
C LEU A 199 9.41 -5.35 52.33
N ALA A 200 10.30 -5.17 51.35
CA ALA A 200 10.59 -6.17 50.34
C ALA A 200 11.91 -6.91 50.61
N THR A 201 11.89 -8.24 50.51
CA THR A 201 13.09 -9.09 50.53
C THR A 201 13.47 -9.47 49.08
N LEU A 202 14.78 -9.70 48.84
CA LEU A 202 15.30 -10.03 47.49
C LEU A 202 14.58 -11.24 46.86
N TRP A 203 14.23 -12.24 47.67
CA TRP A 203 13.54 -13.44 47.20
C TRP A 203 12.11 -13.15 46.69
N MET A 204 11.36 -12.27 47.36
CA MET A 204 10.02 -11.87 46.91
C MET A 204 10.06 -11.12 45.57
N ALA A 205 11.09 -10.29 45.37
CA ALA A 205 11.28 -9.58 44.10
C ALA A 205 11.54 -10.55 42.94
N VAL A 206 12.41 -11.54 43.14
CA VAL A 206 12.70 -12.56 42.12
C VAL A 206 11.47 -13.41 41.80
N ALA A 207 10.74 -13.86 42.82
CA ALA A 207 9.53 -14.66 42.63
C ALA A 207 8.45 -13.91 41.84
N ALA A 208 8.27 -12.61 42.14
CA ALA A 208 7.28 -11.79 41.46
C ALA A 208 7.68 -11.46 40.01
N ASP A 209 8.95 -11.17 39.72
CA ASP A 209 9.41 -10.91 38.35
C ASP A 209 9.26 -12.16 37.45
N MET A 210 9.56 -13.34 38.00
CA MET A 210 9.29 -14.61 37.32
C MET A 210 7.80 -14.85 37.10
N GLY A 211 6.97 -14.62 38.12
CA GLY A 211 5.51 -14.76 38.01
C GLY A 211 4.89 -13.80 36.99
N ALA A 212 5.37 -12.56 36.95
CA ALA A 212 4.93 -11.55 36.00
C ALA A 212 5.32 -11.91 34.56
N SER A 213 6.52 -12.46 34.38
CA SER A 213 6.97 -12.94 33.07
C SER A 213 6.03 -14.03 32.53
N LEU A 214 5.58 -14.96 33.39
CA LEU A 214 4.59 -15.98 33.00
C LEU A 214 3.24 -15.37 32.61
N ILE A 215 2.77 -14.35 33.33
CA ILE A 215 1.51 -13.64 33.02
C ILE A 215 1.63 -12.90 31.69
N VAL A 216 2.75 -12.22 31.45
CA VAL A 216 3.01 -11.49 30.20
C VAL A 216 3.07 -12.46 29.01
N ILE A 217 3.73 -13.61 29.17
CA ILE A 217 3.76 -14.67 28.13
C ILE A 217 2.35 -15.20 27.87
N ALA A 218 1.58 -15.50 28.91
CA ALA A 218 0.20 -15.96 28.77
C ALA A 218 -0.68 -14.93 28.04
N ASN A 219 -0.51 -13.64 28.33
CA ASN A 219 -1.22 -12.56 27.65
C ASN A 219 -0.76 -12.38 26.20
N ALA A 220 0.53 -12.59 25.90
CA ALA A 220 1.05 -12.60 24.54
C ALA A 220 0.46 -13.75 23.70
N LEU A 221 0.33 -14.95 24.29
CA LEU A 221 -0.29 -16.11 23.63
C LEU A 221 -1.78 -15.90 23.28
N ARG A 222 -2.46 -14.95 23.92
CA ARG A 222 -3.84 -14.59 23.56
C ARG A 222 -3.96 -14.07 22.13
N LEU A 223 -2.92 -13.45 21.58
CA LEU A 223 -2.89 -12.99 20.18
C LEU A 223 -2.95 -14.12 19.16
N LEU A 224 -2.56 -15.35 19.51
CA LEU A 224 -2.63 -16.51 18.60
C LEU A 224 -4.07 -17.00 18.36
N ARG A 225 -5.05 -16.47 19.10
CA ARG A 225 -6.48 -16.82 18.96
C ARG A 225 -7.28 -15.78 18.17
N GLU A 226 -6.66 -14.68 17.75
CA GLU A 226 -7.25 -13.65 16.87
C GLU A 226 -6.73 -13.80 15.43
#